data_AF-A0A358C3M5-F1
#
_entry.id   AF-A0A358C3M5-F1
#
_cell.length_a   1.000
_cell.length_b   1.000
_cell.length_c   1.000
_cell.angle_alpha   90.00
_cell.angle_beta   90.00
_cell.angle_gamma   90.00
#
_symmetry.space_group_name_H-M   'P 1'
#
loop_
_entity.id
_entity.type
_entity.pdbx_description
1 polymer ?
#
loop_
_entity_poly.entity_id
_entity_poly.type
_entity_poly.pdbx_seq_one_letter_code
_entity_poly.pdbx_strand_id
1 'polypeptide(L)'
;MSPDSRTLRFIRRHIPTFECEPGCHDCCGPVTASSEEMAWLPLKSEAEHATALNELSCPHLGEQGCQVYAERPLICRLFGTTPRLACPNGKRPATMIDPRVEQQIYRYFETTRHVLV
;
A
#
# COMPACT_ATOMS: atom_id res chain seq x y z
N MET A 1 -14.63 -1.55 -16.60
CA MET A 1 -13.73 -0.80 -15.69
C MET A 1 -14.58 0.16 -14.87
N SER A 2 -14.56 0.03 -13.55
CA SER A 2 -15.23 0.97 -12.63
C SER A 2 -14.57 2.35 -12.68
N PRO A 3 -15.27 3.43 -12.31
CA PRO A 3 -14.67 4.74 -12.07
C PRO A 3 -13.48 4.67 -11.10
N ASP A 4 -13.62 3.88 -10.03
CA ASP A 4 -12.60 3.67 -9.00
C ASP A 4 -11.33 3.04 -9.57
N SER A 5 -11.45 2.00 -10.38
CA SER A 5 -10.31 1.36 -11.07
C SER A 5 -9.53 2.35 -11.93
N ARG A 6 -10.21 3.28 -12.61
CA ARG A 6 -9.56 4.33 -13.42
C ARG A 6 -8.80 5.32 -12.55
N THR A 7 -9.42 5.77 -11.46
CA THR A 7 -8.79 6.69 -10.50
C THR A 7 -7.56 6.06 -9.86
N LEU A 8 -7.68 4.81 -9.37
CA LEU A 8 -6.57 4.07 -8.77
C LEU A 8 -5.39 3.91 -9.75
N ARG A 9 -5.65 3.52 -11.00
CA ARG A 9 -4.60 3.38 -12.02
C ARG A 9 -3.92 4.71 -12.32
N PHE A 10 -4.68 5.81 -12.38
CA PHE A 10 -4.13 7.14 -12.56
C PHE A 10 -3.21 7.50 -11.40
N ILE A 11 -3.69 7.41 -10.17
CA ILE A 11 -2.93 7.74 -8.97
C ILE A 11 -1.65 6.89 -8.89
N ARG A 12 -1.77 5.55 -9.01
CA ARG A 12 -0.63 4.61 -8.89
C ARG A 12 0.49 4.91 -9.87
N ARG A 13 0.18 5.41 -11.06
CA ARG A 13 1.19 5.79 -12.07
C ARG A 13 1.98 7.04 -11.70
N HIS A 14 1.42 7.91 -10.86
CA HIS A 14 2.05 9.18 -10.46
C HIS A 14 2.73 9.11 -9.09
N ILE A 15 2.60 8.01 -8.36
CA ILE A 15 3.39 7.78 -7.15
C ILE A 15 4.81 7.37 -7.58
N PRO A 16 5.86 8.11 -7.16
CA PRO A 16 7.23 7.75 -7.46
C PRO A 16 7.59 6.41 -6.82
N THR A 17 8.55 5.69 -7.40
CA THR A 17 8.98 4.38 -6.90
C THR A 17 10.41 4.44 -6.39
N PHE A 18 10.72 3.55 -5.45
CA PHE A 18 12.04 3.30 -4.93
C PHE A 18 12.13 1.82 -4.51
N GLU A 19 13.34 1.34 -4.25
CA GLU A 19 13.58 -0.03 -3.79
C GLU A 19 13.81 -0.06 -2.27
N CYS A 20 13.09 -0.95 -1.59
CA CYS A 20 13.33 -1.28 -0.18
C CYS A 20 14.65 -2.05 -0.04
N GLU A 21 15.19 -2.13 1.18
CA GLU A 21 16.27 -3.06 1.46
C GLU A 21 15.79 -4.51 1.36
N PRO A 22 16.64 -5.44 0.87
CA PRO A 22 16.28 -6.85 0.82
C PRO A 22 15.85 -7.37 2.19
N GLY A 23 14.67 -8.00 2.27
CA GLY A 23 14.11 -8.53 3.52
C GLY A 23 13.48 -7.50 4.44
N CYS A 24 13.49 -6.21 4.11
CA CYS A 24 12.89 -5.17 4.94
C CYS A 24 11.36 -5.26 4.94
N HIS A 25 10.76 -5.27 6.14
CA HIS A 25 9.32 -5.29 6.34
C HIS A 25 8.84 -4.29 7.40
N ASP A 26 9.66 -3.28 7.75
CA ASP A 26 9.35 -2.33 8.83
C ASP A 26 8.16 -1.41 8.52
N CYS A 27 7.83 -1.24 7.23
CA CYS A 27 6.61 -0.55 6.80
C CYS A 27 5.41 -1.50 6.60
N CYS A 28 5.63 -2.82 6.67
CA CYS A 28 4.60 -3.82 6.44
C CYS A 28 3.89 -4.13 7.75
N GLY A 29 2.61 -3.80 7.83
CA GLY A 29 1.78 -4.04 9.01
C GLY A 29 0.29 -4.04 8.65
N PRO A 30 -0.59 -3.96 9.66
CA PRO A 30 -2.02 -3.87 9.44
C PRO A 30 -2.34 -2.53 8.76
N VAL A 31 -2.75 -2.61 7.50
CA VAL A 31 -3.12 -1.46 6.68
C VAL A 31 -4.50 -1.69 6.10
N THR A 32 -5.18 -0.60 5.71
CA THR A 32 -6.46 -0.69 5.06
C THR A 32 -6.35 -0.34 3.57
N ALA A 33 -7.12 -1.03 2.73
CA ALA A 33 -7.18 -0.80 1.30
C ALA A 33 -8.64 -0.71 0.85
N SER A 34 -8.90 -0.08 -0.29
CA SER A 34 -10.25 -0.04 -0.82
C SER A 34 -10.71 -1.43 -1.28
N SER A 35 -12.01 -1.67 -1.35
CA SER A 35 -12.55 -2.94 -1.86
C SER A 35 -12.09 -3.25 -3.30
N GLU A 36 -11.87 -2.21 -4.12
CA GLU A 36 -11.35 -2.39 -5.50
C GLU A 36 -9.87 -2.81 -5.47
N GLU A 37 -9.05 -2.26 -4.57
CA GLU A 37 -7.67 -2.72 -4.40
C GLU A 37 -7.59 -4.14 -3.85
N MET A 38 -8.43 -4.48 -2.87
CA MET A 38 -8.53 -5.85 -2.33
C MET A 38 -8.92 -6.86 -3.41
N ALA A 39 -9.78 -6.47 -4.36
CA ALA A 39 -10.16 -7.34 -5.47
C ALA A 39 -9.00 -7.66 -6.45
N TRP A 40 -7.88 -6.91 -6.38
CA TRP A 40 -6.68 -7.19 -7.18
C TRP A 40 -5.69 -8.11 -6.45
N LEU A 41 -5.86 -8.32 -5.15
CA LEU A 41 -4.97 -9.14 -4.33
C LEU A 41 -5.44 -10.61 -4.32
N PRO A 42 -4.52 -11.58 -4.13
CA PRO A 42 -4.91 -12.96 -3.88
C PRO A 42 -5.79 -13.06 -2.64
N LEU A 43 -6.79 -13.95 -2.67
CA LEU A 43 -7.62 -14.19 -1.49
C LEU A 43 -6.80 -14.83 -0.37
N LYS A 44 -7.04 -14.38 0.86
CA LYS A 44 -6.45 -14.91 2.08
C LYS A 44 -7.58 -15.47 2.95
N SER A 45 -7.31 -16.58 3.63
CA SER A 45 -8.27 -17.19 4.55
C SER A 45 -8.41 -16.36 5.82
N GLU A 46 -9.54 -16.48 6.52
CA GLU A 46 -9.75 -15.80 7.80
C GLU A 46 -8.65 -16.15 8.83
N ALA A 47 -8.16 -17.40 8.80
CA ALA A 47 -7.05 -17.82 9.65
C ALA A 47 -5.75 -17.08 9.32
N GLU A 48 -5.41 -16.91 8.03
CA GLU A 48 -4.24 -16.13 7.62
C GLU A 48 -4.34 -14.67 8.04
N HIS A 49 -5.51 -14.03 7.86
CA HIS A 49 -5.73 -12.67 8.32
C HIS A 49 -5.63 -12.55 9.85
N ALA A 50 -6.20 -13.50 10.60
CA ALA A 50 -6.16 -13.52 12.06
C ALA A 50 -4.72 -13.68 12.59
N THR A 51 -3.94 -14.59 12.02
CA THR A 51 -2.52 -14.76 12.37
C THR A 51 -1.74 -13.48 12.09
N ALA A 52 -1.88 -12.91 10.89
CA ALA A 52 -1.17 -11.68 10.53
C ALA A 52 -1.54 -10.52 11.47
N LEU A 53 -2.81 -10.35 11.80
CA LEU A 53 -3.26 -9.32 12.72
C LEU A 53 -2.70 -9.51 14.14
N ASN A 54 -2.66 -10.75 14.64
CA ASN A 54 -2.07 -11.07 15.95
C ASN A 54 -0.56 -10.78 16.00
N GLU A 55 0.13 -10.94 14.87
CA GLU A 55 1.55 -10.63 14.70
C GLU A 55 1.82 -9.17 14.32
N LEU A 56 0.77 -8.34 14.17
CA LEU A 56 0.84 -6.97 13.67
C LEU A 56 1.56 -6.88 12.30
N SER A 57 1.39 -7.90 11.47
CA SER A 57 1.97 -8.03 10.14
C SER A 57 0.90 -7.95 9.03
N CYS A 58 1.33 -7.99 7.77
CA CYS A 58 0.43 -8.05 6.61
C CYS A 58 0.29 -9.52 6.15
N PRO A 59 -0.92 -10.02 5.84
CA PRO A 59 -1.11 -11.42 5.40
C PRO A 59 -0.45 -11.77 4.05
N HIS A 60 0.01 -10.75 3.29
CA HIS A 60 0.78 -10.91 2.05
C HIS A 60 2.30 -10.77 2.23
N LEU A 61 2.77 -10.63 3.47
CA LEU A 61 4.19 -10.64 3.76
C LEU A 61 4.68 -12.10 3.79
N GLY A 62 5.61 -12.45 2.91
CA GLY A 62 6.30 -13.73 2.93
C GLY A 62 7.73 -13.57 3.45
N GLU A 63 8.45 -14.69 3.56
CA GLU A 63 9.83 -14.74 4.08
C GLU A 63 10.82 -13.83 3.33
N GLN A 64 10.60 -13.64 2.02
CA GLN A 64 11.46 -12.82 1.15
C GLN A 64 10.89 -11.42 0.86
N GLY A 65 9.83 -11.03 1.55
CA GLY A 65 9.16 -9.74 1.39
C GLY A 65 7.74 -9.83 0.86
N CYS A 66 7.21 -8.71 0.36
CA CYS A 66 5.82 -8.59 -0.05
C CYS A 66 5.52 -9.42 -1.31
N GLN A 67 4.65 -10.42 -1.19
CA GLN A 67 4.24 -11.30 -2.30
C GLN A 67 3.39 -10.58 -3.36
N VAL A 68 2.82 -9.43 -3.01
CA VAL A 68 1.97 -8.59 -3.87
C VAL A 68 2.64 -7.26 -4.20
N TYR A 69 3.98 -7.19 -4.23
CA TYR A 69 4.72 -5.91 -4.35
C TYR A 69 4.27 -5.04 -5.54
N ALA A 70 4.01 -5.68 -6.69
CA ALA A 70 3.53 -5.03 -7.91
C ALA A 70 2.10 -4.53 -7.78
N GLU A 71 1.27 -5.18 -6.95
CA GLU A 71 -0.14 -4.85 -6.75
C GLU A 71 -0.46 -4.08 -5.46
N ARG A 72 0.58 -3.74 -4.68
CA ARG A 72 0.47 -3.01 -3.41
C ARG A 72 -0.59 -1.90 -3.43
N PRO A 73 -1.46 -1.84 -2.40
CA PRO A 73 -2.41 -0.75 -2.22
C PRO A 73 -1.75 0.63 -2.17
N LEU A 74 -2.54 1.68 -2.38
CA LEU A 74 -2.12 3.08 -2.36
C LEU A 74 -1.41 3.44 -1.06
N ILE A 75 -1.93 3.00 0.09
CA ILE A 75 -1.29 3.26 1.38
C ILE A 75 0.11 2.68 1.46
N CYS A 76 0.31 1.45 0.98
CA CYS A 76 1.61 0.79 0.94
C CYS A 76 2.60 1.49 -0.01
N ARG A 77 2.10 2.16 -1.06
CA ARG A 77 2.92 2.93 -2.01
C ARG A 77 3.28 4.31 -1.48
N LEU A 78 2.49 4.87 -0.57
CA LEU A 78 2.77 6.16 0.05
C LEU A 78 3.94 6.08 1.04
N PHE A 79 4.15 4.95 1.69
CA PHE A 79 5.29 4.76 2.58
C PHE A 79 6.62 4.97 1.84
N GLY A 80 7.43 5.90 2.35
CA GLY A 80 8.71 6.31 1.79
C GLY A 80 8.60 7.33 0.63
N THR A 81 7.40 7.63 0.13
CA THR A 81 7.23 8.58 -0.99
C THR A 81 6.67 9.94 -0.57
N THR A 82 6.20 10.06 0.67
CA THR A 82 5.76 11.32 1.29
C THR A 82 6.51 11.55 2.61
N PRO A 83 6.85 12.80 2.97
CA PRO A 83 7.41 13.13 4.28
C PRO A 83 6.52 12.71 5.47
N ARG A 84 5.21 12.56 5.26
CA ARG A 84 4.25 12.20 6.32
C ARG A 84 4.27 10.71 6.67
N LEU A 85 4.78 9.88 5.76
CA LEU A 85 4.93 8.43 5.93
C LEU A 85 6.35 8.06 5.51
N ALA A 86 7.35 8.62 6.19
CA ALA A 86 8.75 8.36 5.88
C ALA A 86 9.11 6.88 6.11
N CYS A 87 10.02 6.36 5.29
CA CYS A 87 10.59 5.03 5.51
C CYS A 87 11.45 5.05 6.79
N PRO A 88 11.27 4.07 7.72
CA PRO A 88 12.10 3.97 8.92
C PRO A 88 13.60 3.85 8.63
N ASN A 89 13.94 3.22 7.49
CA ASN A 89 15.32 3.03 7.03
C ASN A 89 15.82 4.16 6.11
N GLY A 90 15.08 5.27 6.01
CA GLY A 90 15.49 6.44 5.24
C GLY A 90 15.44 6.29 3.72
N LYS A 91 14.92 5.16 3.19
CA LYS A 91 14.73 4.97 1.75
C LYS A 91 13.65 5.92 1.22
N ARG A 92 13.90 6.47 0.04
CA ARG A 92 13.01 7.42 -0.64
C ARG A 92 13.33 7.48 -2.14
N PRO A 93 12.36 7.86 -2.98
CA PRO A 93 12.64 8.21 -4.37
C PRO A 93 13.50 9.47 -4.47
N ALA A 94 14.08 9.72 -5.65
CA ALA A 94 14.81 10.95 -5.95
C ALA A 94 13.93 12.20 -5.80
N THR A 95 12.66 12.08 -6.20
CA THR A 95 11.64 13.11 -6.07
C THR A 95 10.46 12.55 -5.30
N MET A 96 10.02 13.26 -4.26
CA MET A 96 8.82 12.90 -3.49
C MET A 96 7.56 13.06 -4.34
N ILE A 97 6.46 12.49 -3.84
CA ILE A 97 5.15 12.59 -4.50
C ILE A 97 4.74 14.06 -4.71
N ASP A 98 4.08 14.35 -5.84
CA ASP A 98 3.46 15.65 -6.08
C ASP A 98 2.34 15.87 -5.03
N PRO A 99 2.34 17.00 -4.29
CA PRO A 99 1.31 17.30 -3.30
C PRO A 99 -0.13 17.23 -3.84
N ARG A 100 -0.34 17.52 -5.13
CA ARG A 100 -1.66 17.41 -5.77
C ARG A 100 -2.11 15.96 -5.91
N VAL A 101 -1.18 15.06 -6.22
CA VAL A 101 -1.45 13.61 -6.29
C VAL A 101 -1.68 13.06 -4.89
N GLU A 102 -0.90 13.50 -3.90
CA GLU A 102 -1.11 13.13 -2.50
C GLU A 102 -2.50 13.55 -1.99
N GLN A 103 -2.95 14.77 -2.31
CA GLN A 103 -4.31 15.23 -1.98
C GLN A 103 -5.41 14.39 -2.66
N GLN A 104 -5.19 13.92 -3.89
CA GLN A 104 -6.14 13.03 -4.56
C GLN A 104 -6.23 11.67 -3.87
N ILE A 105 -5.10 11.15 -3.35
CA ILE A 105 -5.08 9.92 -2.56
C ILE A 105 -5.90 10.10 -1.28
N TYR A 106 -5.69 11.19 -0.52
CA TYR A 106 -6.45 11.43 0.70
C TYR A 106 -7.94 11.59 0.43
N ARG A 107 -8.32 12.31 -0.64
CA ARG A 107 -9.72 12.39 -1.05
C ARG A 107 -10.29 11.01 -1.35
N TYR A 108 -9.56 10.17 -2.09
CA TYR A 108 -9.99 8.79 -2.36
C TYR A 108 -10.17 7.99 -1.06
N PHE A 109 -9.24 8.13 -0.10
CA PHE A 109 -9.35 7.50 1.21
C PHE A 109 -10.59 7.94 2.00
N GLU A 110 -10.96 9.21 1.92
CA GLU A 110 -12.14 9.77 2.60
C GLU A 110 -13.47 9.36 1.93
N THR A 111 -13.49 9.21 0.61
CA THR A 111 -14.72 8.96 -0.15
C THR A 111 -15.02 7.50 -0.44
N THR A 112 -14.08 6.60 -0.13
CA THR A 112 -14.19 5.18 -0.47
C THR A 112 -14.14 4.32 0.80
N ARG A 113 -14.91 3.23 0.82
CA ARG A 113 -14.84 2.25 1.92
C ARG A 113 -13.50 1.52 1.87
N HIS A 114 -12.82 1.49 3.01
CA HIS A 114 -11.59 0.73 3.21
C HIS A 114 -11.84 -0.44 4.16
N VAL A 115 -11.16 -1.55 3.92
CA VAL A 115 -11.18 -2.74 4.75
C VAL A 115 -9.75 -3.12 5.10
N LEU A 116 -9.57 -3.86 6.20
CA LEU A 116 -8.27 -4.39 6.58
C LEU A 116 -7.76 -5.35 5.49
N VAL A 117 -6.50 -5.17 5.08
CA VAL A 117 -5.80 -6.05 4.13
C VAL A 117 -5.51 -7.40 4.75
#